data_AF-A0A397JDY8-F1
#
_entry.id   AF-A0A397JDY8-F1
#
_cell.length_a   1.000
_cell.length_b   1.000
_cell.length_c   1.000
_cell.angle_alpha   90.00
_cell.angle_beta   90.00
_cell.angle_gamma   90.00
#
_symmetry.space_group_name_H-M   'P 1'
#
loop_
_entity.id
_entity.type
_entity.pdbx_description
1 polymer ?
#
loop_
_entity_poly.entity_id
_entity_poly.type
_entity_poly.pdbx_seq_one_letter_code
_entity_poly.pdbx_strand_id
1 'polypeptide(L)'
;MIVNQFQLLIENQSSWLKLNFSKIYNLKAALVSIIQRDDLQLEEFKIWDYVIQWGIAQNKNLPSNLDDWIGDRFVWNHGPRKIFQITNFEIVSWIDTKEVTYDVNNNPYELNLILRGSRDGLEKDVFWNLCDHKINFVVIIKVKNTDEILDGYNPIFLILIICETNDSFIFSLKNRNIKNYILSRVKVSSEAIYNSPDRDPNFWEDFNMNESQSFEVYHRKYEKLTSA
;
A
#
# COMPACT_ATOMS: atom_id res chain seq x y z
N MET A 1 2.87 -28.48 -20.85
CA MET A 1 3.58 -27.62 -21.83
C MET A 1 2.84 -26.29 -22.06
N ILE A 2 1.52 -26.27 -22.28
CA ILE A 2 0.73 -25.03 -22.49
C ILE A 2 0.65 -24.14 -21.22
N VAL A 3 0.51 -24.73 -20.02
CA VAL A 3 0.43 -23.98 -18.74
C VAL A 3 1.67 -23.12 -18.49
N ASN A 4 2.87 -23.61 -18.82
CA ASN A 4 4.11 -22.86 -18.60
C ASN A 4 4.29 -21.68 -19.56
N GLN A 5 3.73 -21.73 -20.78
CA GLN A 5 3.76 -20.58 -21.70
C GLN A 5 2.78 -19.48 -21.27
N PHE A 6 1.65 -19.85 -20.67
CA PHE A 6 0.69 -18.88 -20.11
C PHE A 6 1.24 -18.17 -18.86
N GLN A 7 1.96 -18.90 -18.00
CA GLN A 7 2.59 -18.32 -16.81
C GLN A 7 3.60 -17.22 -17.21
N LEU A 8 4.49 -17.54 -18.15
CA LEU A 8 5.49 -16.61 -18.70
C LEU A 8 4.90 -15.37 -19.38
N LEU A 9 3.70 -15.47 -19.98
CA LEU A 9 3.04 -14.33 -20.63
C LEU A 9 2.36 -13.39 -19.63
N ILE A 10 1.82 -13.95 -18.54
CA ILE A 10 1.22 -13.21 -17.42
C ILE A 10 2.32 -12.56 -16.56
N GLU A 11 3.51 -13.16 -16.50
CA GLU A 11 4.65 -12.72 -15.69
C GLU A 11 5.11 -11.29 -16.02
N ASN A 12 5.03 -10.82 -17.27
CA ASN A 12 5.67 -9.56 -17.69
C ASN A 12 4.80 -8.56 -18.46
N GLN A 13 3.49 -8.77 -18.64
CA GLN A 13 2.65 -7.87 -19.44
C GLN A 13 1.25 -7.63 -18.84
N SER A 14 1.14 -6.70 -17.89
CA SER A 14 -0.15 -6.22 -17.36
C SER A 14 -1.11 -5.74 -18.47
N SER A 15 -0.57 -5.14 -19.53
CA SER A 15 -1.31 -4.76 -20.74
C SER A 15 -1.89 -5.97 -21.49
N TRP A 16 -1.15 -7.08 -21.56
CA TRP A 16 -1.64 -8.31 -22.17
C TRP A 16 -2.77 -8.94 -21.34
N LEU A 17 -2.62 -8.97 -20.01
CA LEU A 17 -3.68 -9.37 -19.08
C LEU A 17 -4.95 -8.55 -19.31
N LYS A 18 -4.85 -7.21 -19.38
CA LYS A 18 -6.02 -6.35 -19.65
C LYS A 18 -6.75 -6.72 -20.94
N LEU A 19 -6.01 -6.99 -22.01
CA LEU A 19 -6.56 -7.29 -23.33
C LEU A 19 -7.07 -8.72 -23.49
N ASN A 20 -6.55 -9.66 -22.69
CA ASN A 20 -6.83 -11.09 -22.84
C ASN A 20 -7.53 -11.70 -21.63
N PHE A 21 -7.89 -10.91 -20.60
CA PHE A 21 -8.54 -11.41 -19.39
C PHE A 21 -9.77 -12.26 -19.70
N SER A 22 -10.55 -11.83 -20.70
CA SER A 22 -11.74 -12.54 -21.19
C SER A 22 -11.48 -13.99 -21.65
N LYS A 23 -10.25 -14.29 -22.07
CA LYS A 23 -9.82 -15.62 -22.52
C LYS A 23 -9.27 -16.45 -21.36
N ILE A 24 -8.82 -15.81 -20.29
CA ILE A 24 -8.07 -16.44 -19.19
C ILE A 24 -8.98 -16.72 -17.99
N TYR A 25 -10.02 -15.91 -17.75
CA TYR A 25 -10.84 -16.05 -16.54
C TYR A 25 -11.47 -17.44 -16.41
N ASN A 26 -11.85 -18.10 -17.52
CA ASN A 26 -12.42 -19.45 -17.49
C ASN A 26 -11.47 -20.51 -16.90
N LEU A 27 -10.19 -20.21 -16.73
CA LEU A 27 -9.20 -21.06 -16.09
C LEU A 27 -9.07 -20.69 -14.61
N LYS A 28 -9.79 -21.42 -13.75
CA LYS A 28 -9.74 -21.26 -12.28
C LYS A 28 -8.30 -21.22 -11.75
N ALA A 29 -7.41 -22.06 -12.27
CA ALA A 29 -6.00 -22.10 -11.87
C ALA A 29 -5.25 -20.80 -12.22
N ALA A 30 -5.49 -20.22 -13.40
CA ALA A 30 -4.86 -18.98 -13.82
C ALA A 30 -5.36 -17.79 -12.98
N LEU A 31 -6.67 -17.75 -12.67
CA LEU A 31 -7.24 -16.72 -11.80
C LEU A 31 -6.64 -16.76 -10.40
N VAL A 32 -6.51 -17.94 -9.80
CA VAL A 32 -5.87 -18.11 -8.48
C VAL A 32 -4.42 -17.63 -8.51
N SER A 33 -3.65 -17.96 -9.55
CA SER A 33 -2.28 -17.47 -9.70
C SER A 33 -2.20 -15.95 -9.89
N ILE A 34 -3.18 -15.32 -10.55
CA ILE A 34 -3.25 -13.85 -10.69
C ILE A 34 -3.55 -13.19 -9.34
N ILE A 35 -4.52 -13.70 -8.58
CA ILE A 35 -4.92 -13.13 -7.28
C ILE A 35 -3.80 -13.24 -6.24
N GLN A 36 -2.98 -14.29 -6.32
CA GLN A 36 -1.87 -14.52 -5.38
C GLN A 36 -0.63 -13.63 -5.66
N ARG A 37 -0.64 -12.86 -6.74
CA ARG A 37 0.50 -12.04 -7.16
C ARG A 37 0.40 -10.60 -6.67
N ASP A 38 1.38 -10.19 -5.86
CA ASP A 38 1.55 -8.82 -5.35
C ASP A 38 2.33 -7.90 -6.34
N ASP A 39 2.88 -8.48 -7.41
CA ASP A 39 3.79 -7.87 -8.38
C ASP A 39 3.13 -7.49 -9.72
N LEU A 40 1.81 -7.71 -9.85
CA LEU A 40 1.08 -7.29 -11.03
C LEU A 40 0.96 -5.76 -11.10
N GLN A 41 1.34 -5.18 -12.25
CA GLN A 41 1.11 -3.77 -12.57
C GLN A 41 -0.36 -3.49 -12.94
N LEU A 42 -1.28 -3.90 -12.07
CA LEU A 42 -2.72 -3.69 -12.20
C LEU A 42 -3.25 -3.04 -10.92
N GLU A 43 -4.16 -2.08 -11.09
CA GLU A 43 -4.94 -1.57 -9.97
C GLU A 43 -5.80 -2.69 -9.39
N GLU A 44 -5.82 -2.84 -8.06
CA GLU A 44 -6.47 -3.98 -7.41
C GLU A 44 -7.97 -4.06 -7.71
N PHE A 45 -8.65 -2.92 -7.85
CA PHE A 45 -10.07 -2.93 -8.22
C PHE A 45 -10.31 -3.54 -9.61
N LYS A 46 -9.34 -3.44 -10.53
CA LYS A 46 -9.41 -4.13 -11.84
C LYS A 46 -9.29 -5.64 -11.65
N ILE A 47 -8.48 -6.11 -10.71
CA ILE A 47 -8.39 -7.53 -10.34
C ILE A 47 -9.72 -8.01 -9.74
N TRP A 48 -10.41 -7.18 -8.96
CA TRP A 48 -11.74 -7.52 -8.43
C TRP A 48 -12.83 -7.54 -9.49
N ASP A 49 -12.88 -6.57 -10.40
CA ASP A 49 -13.80 -6.57 -11.56
C ASP A 49 -13.69 -7.89 -12.35
N TYR A 50 -12.44 -8.32 -12.54
CA TYR A 50 -12.08 -9.57 -13.18
C TYR A 50 -12.55 -10.82 -12.43
N VAL A 51 -12.43 -10.86 -11.10
CA VAL A 51 -12.95 -11.97 -10.28
C VAL A 51 -14.48 -12.02 -10.31
N ILE A 52 -15.14 -10.87 -10.31
CA ILE A 52 -16.60 -10.78 -10.37
C ILE A 52 -17.10 -11.25 -11.75
N GLN A 53 -16.48 -10.78 -12.83
CA GLN A 53 -16.77 -11.26 -14.19
C GLN A 53 -16.61 -12.78 -14.31
N TRP A 54 -15.58 -13.35 -13.70
CA TRP A 54 -15.41 -14.81 -13.63
C TRP A 54 -16.58 -15.48 -12.88
N GLY A 55 -16.93 -14.98 -11.69
CA GLY A 55 -18.02 -15.52 -10.88
C GLY A 55 -19.37 -15.52 -11.61
N ILE A 56 -19.69 -14.42 -12.30
CA ILE A 56 -20.88 -14.30 -13.17
C ILE A 56 -20.83 -15.35 -14.29
N ALA A 57 -19.68 -15.50 -14.96
CA ALA A 57 -19.54 -16.47 -16.05
C ALA A 57 -19.72 -17.93 -15.60
N GLN A 58 -19.34 -18.26 -14.37
CA GLN A 58 -19.55 -19.59 -13.79
C GLN A 58 -20.99 -19.83 -13.31
N ASN A 59 -21.74 -18.76 -13.02
CA ASN A 59 -23.09 -18.86 -12.47
C ASN A 59 -24.07 -18.03 -13.30
N LYS A 60 -24.59 -18.63 -14.38
CA LYS A 60 -25.51 -17.99 -15.35
C LYS A 60 -26.83 -17.47 -14.75
N ASN A 61 -27.15 -17.86 -13.51
CA ASN A 61 -28.33 -17.42 -12.78
C ASN A 61 -28.11 -16.09 -12.05
N LEU A 62 -26.88 -15.58 -12.02
CA LEU A 62 -26.58 -14.28 -11.46
C LEU A 62 -26.93 -13.17 -12.45
N PRO A 63 -27.40 -12.00 -11.97
CA PRO A 63 -27.59 -10.83 -12.82
C PRO A 63 -26.28 -10.47 -13.51
N SER A 64 -26.36 -10.15 -14.80
CA SER A 64 -25.19 -9.70 -15.57
C SER A 64 -24.87 -8.22 -15.33
N ASN A 65 -25.84 -7.43 -14.87
CA ASN A 65 -25.65 -6.05 -14.48
C ASN A 65 -25.19 -5.97 -13.03
N LEU A 66 -24.06 -5.27 -12.79
CA LEU A 66 -23.47 -5.12 -11.46
C LEU A 66 -24.38 -4.30 -10.53
N ASP A 67 -25.14 -3.33 -11.07
CA ASP A 67 -26.04 -2.49 -10.27
C ASP A 67 -27.18 -3.29 -9.63
N ASP A 68 -27.58 -4.40 -10.27
CA ASP A 68 -28.60 -5.31 -9.75
C ASP A 68 -28.11 -6.12 -8.53
N TRP A 69 -26.79 -6.15 -8.30
CA TRP A 69 -26.17 -6.76 -7.12
C TRP A 69 -26.10 -5.82 -5.91
N ILE A 70 -26.24 -4.51 -6.14
CA ILE A 70 -26.07 -3.46 -5.12
C ILE A 70 -27.30 -3.35 -4.20
N GLY A 71 -28.40 -4.06 -4.51
CA GLY A 71 -29.62 -4.05 -3.69
C GLY A 71 -29.40 -4.55 -2.25
N ASP A 72 -29.44 -3.63 -1.29
CA ASP A 72 -29.60 -3.67 0.18
C ASP A 72 -28.99 -4.82 1.02
N ARG A 73 -28.28 -5.79 0.46
CA ARG A 73 -27.76 -6.97 1.18
C ARG A 73 -26.32 -7.32 0.91
N PHE A 74 -25.67 -6.71 -0.07
CA PHE A 74 -24.25 -6.93 -0.36
C PHE A 74 -23.49 -5.60 -0.39
N VAL A 75 -23.14 -5.12 0.80
CA VAL A 75 -21.98 -4.23 0.93
C VAL A 75 -20.76 -5.09 0.62
N TRP A 76 -20.11 -4.87 -0.52
CA TRP A 76 -18.87 -5.56 -0.94
C TRP A 76 -17.72 -5.22 0.02
N ASN A 77 -17.72 -5.86 1.17
CA ASN A 77 -16.61 -5.91 2.09
C ASN A 77 -16.04 -7.32 2.02
N HIS A 78 -14.89 -7.46 1.33
CA HIS A 78 -13.79 -8.45 1.55
C HIS A 78 -13.19 -9.02 0.25
N GLY A 79 -12.39 -8.21 -0.43
CA GLY A 79 -11.11 -8.63 -1.01
C GLY A 79 -9.96 -8.41 0.01
N PRO A 80 -8.67 -8.69 -0.28
CA PRO A 80 -7.52 -8.53 0.62
C PRO A 80 -7.27 -7.08 1.09
N ARG A 81 -8.17 -6.17 0.72
CA ARG A 81 -8.41 -4.87 1.35
C ARG A 81 -8.67 -4.87 2.85
N LYS A 82 -8.94 -5.99 3.55
CA LYS A 82 -9.20 -5.88 5.00
C LYS A 82 -8.02 -5.26 5.75
N ILE A 83 -6.78 -5.55 5.36
CA ILE A 83 -5.61 -4.95 6.01
C ILE A 83 -5.39 -3.53 5.51
N PHE A 84 -5.41 -3.27 4.20
CA PHE A 84 -5.11 -1.94 3.67
C PHE A 84 -6.18 -0.89 4.03
N GLN A 85 -7.48 -1.24 4.00
CA GLN A 85 -8.56 -0.34 4.45
C GLN A 85 -8.55 -0.13 5.96
N ILE A 86 -8.27 -1.16 6.75
CA ILE A 86 -8.12 -1.00 8.20
C ILE A 86 -6.90 -0.10 8.47
N THR A 87 -5.72 -0.38 7.91
CA THR A 87 -4.56 0.52 8.05
C THR A 87 -4.84 1.97 7.63
N ASN A 88 -5.68 2.20 6.63
CA ASN A 88 -6.03 3.56 6.23
C ASN A 88 -6.72 4.34 7.35
N PHE A 89 -7.71 3.75 8.04
CA PHE A 89 -8.45 4.47 9.09
C PHE A 89 -7.58 4.76 10.31
N GLU A 90 -6.76 3.81 10.74
CA GLU A 90 -5.84 4.03 11.85
C GLU A 90 -4.76 5.05 11.49
N ILE A 91 -4.14 4.95 10.31
CA ILE A 91 -3.10 5.90 9.87
C ILE A 91 -3.67 7.31 9.81
N VAL A 92 -4.82 7.54 9.19
CA VAL A 92 -5.41 8.88 9.10
C VAL A 92 -5.92 9.40 10.45
N SER A 93 -6.29 8.49 11.37
CA SER A 93 -6.56 8.87 12.76
C SER A 93 -5.29 9.28 13.51
N TRP A 94 -4.15 8.63 13.24
CA TRP A 94 -2.87 9.02 13.80
C TRP A 94 -2.38 10.36 13.24
N ILE A 95 -2.66 10.68 11.98
CA ILE A 95 -2.39 12.02 11.40
C ILE A 95 -3.09 13.09 12.24
N ASP A 96 -4.39 12.91 12.51
CA ASP A 96 -5.20 13.86 13.29
C ASP A 96 -5.04 13.72 14.82
N THR A 97 -4.17 12.83 15.28
CA THR A 97 -3.97 12.52 16.72
C THR A 97 -5.27 12.11 17.45
N LYS A 98 -6.20 11.45 16.76
CA LYS A 98 -7.50 11.07 17.34
C LYS A 98 -7.37 9.92 18.33
N GLU A 99 -8.10 10.03 19.43
CA GLU A 99 -8.31 8.94 20.38
C GLU A 99 -9.24 7.86 19.82
N VAL A 100 -10.26 8.27 19.05
CA VAL A 100 -11.23 7.37 18.42
C VAL A 100 -10.95 7.32 16.92
N THR A 101 -10.71 6.12 16.42
CA THR A 101 -10.42 5.88 15.00
C THR A 101 -11.58 6.32 14.11
N TYR A 102 -11.25 6.90 12.96
CA TYR A 102 -12.19 7.11 11.87
C TYR A 102 -12.83 5.79 11.41
N ASP A 103 -13.98 5.93 10.77
CA ASP A 103 -14.70 4.86 10.09
C ASP A 103 -15.05 5.29 8.66
N VAL A 104 -15.74 4.39 7.94
CA VAL A 104 -16.11 4.56 6.53
C VAL A 104 -16.93 5.84 6.28
N ASN A 105 -17.71 6.30 7.26
CA ASN A 105 -18.68 7.39 7.08
C ASN A 105 -18.15 8.77 7.52
N ASN A 106 -17.04 8.82 8.25
CA ASN A 106 -16.53 10.06 8.84
C ASN A 106 -15.04 10.34 8.56
N ASN A 107 -14.39 9.54 7.72
CA ASN A 107 -13.02 9.78 7.28
C ASN A 107 -12.95 10.92 6.25
N PRO A 108 -12.27 12.04 6.53
CA PRO A 108 -12.12 13.16 5.60
C PRO A 108 -10.99 12.96 4.57
N TYR A 109 -10.22 11.88 4.67
CA TYR A 109 -9.03 11.65 3.86
C TYR A 109 -9.27 10.69 2.70
N GLU A 110 -8.67 11.03 1.55
CA GLU A 110 -8.49 10.14 0.41
C GLU A 110 -7.00 9.82 0.23
N LEU A 111 -6.63 8.54 0.37
CA LEU A 111 -5.26 8.09 0.18
C LEU A 111 -5.04 7.66 -1.28
N ASN A 112 -4.17 8.38 -1.96
CA ASN A 112 -3.81 8.13 -3.36
C ASN A 112 -2.47 7.41 -3.45
N LEU A 113 -2.42 6.29 -4.17
CA LEU A 113 -1.18 5.55 -4.41
C LEU A 113 -0.31 6.31 -5.43
N ILE A 114 0.80 6.87 -4.96
CA ILE A 114 1.77 7.59 -5.81
C ILE A 114 2.79 6.61 -6.39
N LEU A 115 3.49 5.87 -5.52
CA LEU A 115 4.57 4.95 -5.88
C LEU A 115 4.34 3.58 -5.24
N ARG A 116 4.60 2.51 -6.01
CA ARG A 116 4.65 1.13 -5.52
C ARG A 116 5.89 0.46 -6.09
N GLY A 117 6.82 0.02 -5.23
CA GLY A 117 8.07 -0.59 -5.68
C GLY A 117 7.93 -1.75 -6.67
N SER A 118 6.94 -2.63 -6.48
CA SER A 118 6.68 -3.73 -7.42
C SER A 118 6.11 -3.29 -8.78
N ARG A 119 5.53 -2.08 -8.85
CA ARG A 119 4.96 -1.50 -10.07
C ARG A 119 5.93 -0.56 -10.77
N ASP A 120 6.52 0.36 -10.02
CA ASP A 120 7.24 1.51 -10.56
C ASP A 120 8.76 1.33 -10.48
N GLY A 121 9.24 0.40 -9.66
CA GLY A 121 10.64 0.31 -9.28
C GLY A 121 10.95 1.05 -7.97
N LEU A 122 12.15 0.83 -7.44
CA LEU A 122 12.65 1.44 -6.20
C LEU A 122 13.88 2.33 -6.47
N GLU A 123 14.18 2.61 -7.73
CA GLU A 123 15.28 3.47 -8.12
C GLU A 123 15.06 4.91 -7.62
N LYS A 124 16.14 5.54 -7.17
CA LYS A 124 16.15 6.94 -6.71
C LYS A 124 15.46 7.88 -7.70
N ASP A 125 15.76 7.75 -8.99
CA ASP A 125 15.19 8.60 -10.04
C ASP A 125 13.68 8.41 -10.19
N VAL A 126 13.17 7.18 -10.03
CA VAL A 126 11.72 6.90 -10.05
C VAL A 126 11.04 7.58 -8.86
N PHE A 127 11.64 7.47 -7.67
CA PHE A 127 11.12 8.13 -6.48
C PHE A 127 11.02 9.64 -6.67
N TRP A 128 12.09 10.30 -7.08
CA TRP A 128 12.06 11.74 -7.30
C TRP A 128 11.09 12.12 -8.43
N ASN A 129 11.03 11.39 -9.54
CA ASN A 129 10.09 11.71 -10.62
C ASN A 129 8.61 11.64 -10.20
N LEU A 130 8.25 10.75 -9.27
CA LEU A 130 6.85 10.54 -8.85
C LEU A 130 6.47 11.31 -7.58
N CYS A 131 7.40 11.46 -6.65
CA CYS A 131 7.17 12.03 -5.32
C CYS A 131 7.65 13.49 -5.18
N ASP A 132 8.31 14.04 -6.18
CA ASP A 132 8.71 15.45 -6.18
C ASP A 132 7.48 16.37 -6.08
N HIS A 133 7.63 17.41 -5.26
CA HIS A 133 6.61 18.36 -4.79
C HIS A 133 5.39 17.75 -4.07
N LYS A 134 5.47 16.51 -3.59
CA LYS A 134 4.41 15.89 -2.77
C LYS A 134 4.61 16.13 -1.27
N ILE A 135 3.51 16.47 -0.60
CA ILE A 135 3.40 16.58 0.87
C ILE A 135 2.44 15.51 1.39
N ASN A 136 2.37 15.33 2.71
CA ASN A 136 1.43 14.41 3.37
C ASN A 136 1.54 12.98 2.84
N PHE A 137 2.77 12.49 2.68
CA PHE A 137 3.00 11.14 2.17
C PHE A 137 3.04 10.13 3.31
N VAL A 138 2.30 9.04 3.13
CA VAL A 138 2.44 7.82 3.92
C VAL A 138 3.25 6.87 3.07
N VAL A 139 4.35 6.37 3.60
CA VAL A 139 5.11 5.29 2.96
C VAL A 139 4.60 4.00 3.61
N ILE A 140 4.62 2.87 2.90
CA ILE A 140 4.30 1.56 3.49
C ILE A 140 5.29 0.53 2.98
N ILE A 141 6.05 -0.10 3.89
CA ILE A 141 7.02 -1.13 3.55
C ILE A 141 6.62 -2.46 4.18
N LYS A 142 6.59 -3.49 3.33
CA LYS A 142 6.39 -4.89 3.74
C LYS A 142 7.74 -5.58 3.84
N VAL A 143 8.06 -6.11 5.01
CA VAL A 143 9.32 -6.83 5.23
C VAL A 143 9.25 -8.19 4.54
N LYS A 144 10.31 -8.54 3.80
CA LYS A 144 10.35 -9.78 3.02
C LYS A 144 10.27 -11.00 3.94
N ASN A 145 9.49 -12.01 3.53
CA ASN A 145 9.28 -13.26 4.27
C ASN A 145 8.66 -13.08 5.66
N THR A 146 8.03 -11.94 5.94
CA THR A 146 7.26 -11.71 7.16
C THR A 146 5.91 -11.08 6.82
N ASP A 147 5.02 -11.04 7.82
CA ASP A 147 3.79 -10.26 7.79
C ASP A 147 3.96 -8.92 8.52
N GLU A 148 5.19 -8.46 8.68
CA GLU A 148 5.51 -7.18 9.29
C GLU A 148 5.40 -6.06 8.26
N ILE A 149 4.73 -4.99 8.67
CA ILE A 149 4.65 -3.73 7.93
C ILE A 149 5.35 -2.69 8.78
N LEU A 150 6.25 -1.92 8.18
CA LEU A 150 6.98 -0.82 8.81
C LEU A 150 6.75 0.41 7.98
N ASP A 151 6.47 1.56 8.60
CA ASP A 151 6.66 2.85 7.94
C ASP A 151 6.40 4.10 8.78
N GLY A 152 6.21 5.27 8.15
CA GLY A 152 5.72 6.49 8.75
C GLY A 152 4.96 7.43 7.82
N TYR A 153 4.47 8.52 8.41
CA TYR A 153 3.76 9.61 7.74
C TYR A 153 4.57 10.89 7.79
N ASN A 154 4.74 11.53 6.62
CA ASN A 154 5.40 12.83 6.52
C ASN A 154 4.48 13.95 6.05
N PRO A 155 4.29 14.99 6.87
CA PRO A 155 3.54 16.17 6.45
C PRO A 155 4.33 17.09 5.50
N ILE A 156 5.67 17.02 5.49
CA ILE A 156 6.52 18.00 4.81
C ILE A 156 7.15 17.44 3.53
N PHE A 157 7.29 18.32 2.55
CA PHE A 157 7.96 18.04 1.29
C PHE A 157 9.50 17.93 1.44
N LEU A 158 10.10 16.91 0.84
CA LEU A 158 11.49 16.47 1.05
C LEU A 158 12.60 17.35 0.42
N ILE A 159 12.40 18.62 0.04
CA ILE A 159 13.49 19.41 -0.60
C ILE A 159 14.57 19.88 0.38
N LEU A 160 14.21 20.21 1.63
CA LEU A 160 15.17 20.81 2.56
C LEU A 160 15.98 19.73 3.27
N ILE A 161 17.26 20.03 3.53
CA ILE A 161 18.21 19.10 4.17
C ILE A 161 17.76 18.76 5.61
N ILE A 162 17.12 19.70 6.30
CA ILE A 162 16.51 19.53 7.61
C ILE A 162 15.10 20.12 7.53
N CYS A 163 14.09 19.34 7.90
CA CYS A 163 12.71 19.82 8.01
C CYS A 163 12.21 19.61 9.43
N GLU A 164 11.70 20.68 10.04
CA GLU A 164 11.14 20.61 11.38
C GLU A 164 9.66 20.20 11.34
N THR A 165 9.29 19.16 12.09
CA THR A 165 7.87 18.80 12.25
C THR A 165 7.64 18.08 13.57
N ASN A 166 6.45 18.27 14.15
CA ASN A 166 5.95 17.46 15.26
C ASN A 166 4.92 16.42 14.82
N ASP A 167 4.40 16.55 13.59
CA ASP A 167 3.24 15.77 13.13
C ASP A 167 3.65 14.48 12.43
N SER A 168 4.95 14.30 12.19
CA SER A 168 5.50 13.02 11.74
C SER A 168 5.31 11.92 12.78
N PHE A 169 5.08 10.71 12.28
CA PHE A 169 5.15 9.50 13.07
C PHE A 169 5.69 8.34 12.25
N ILE A 170 6.26 7.36 12.96
CA ILE A 170 6.58 6.03 12.42
C ILE A 170 5.75 4.98 13.14
N PHE A 171 5.48 3.87 12.49
CA PHE A 171 4.72 2.76 13.02
C PHE A 171 5.25 1.40 12.52
N SER A 172 5.00 0.35 13.30
CA SER A 172 5.19 -1.03 12.90
C SER A 172 3.93 -1.82 13.19
N LEU A 173 3.49 -2.67 12.27
CA LEU A 173 2.37 -3.61 12.44
C LEU A 173 2.90 -5.03 12.36
N LYS A 174 2.70 -5.82 13.42
CA LYS A 174 3.09 -7.23 13.41
C LYS A 174 1.93 -8.10 12.99
N ASN A 175 2.22 -9.13 12.19
CA ASN A 175 1.25 -10.12 11.71
C ASN A 175 0.04 -9.47 11.00
N ARG A 176 0.24 -8.30 10.36
CA ARG A 176 -0.84 -7.47 9.79
C ARG A 176 -2.00 -7.19 10.76
N ASN A 177 -1.75 -7.26 12.06
CA ASN A 177 -2.76 -7.05 13.09
C ASN A 177 -2.63 -5.62 13.62
N ILE A 178 -3.65 -4.81 13.33
CA ILE A 178 -3.65 -3.41 13.72
C ILE A 178 -3.82 -3.18 15.21
N LYS A 179 -4.20 -4.21 15.98
CA LYS A 179 -4.17 -4.15 17.45
C LYS A 179 -2.77 -4.38 18.02
N ASN A 180 -1.84 -4.85 17.19
CA ASN A 180 -0.46 -5.11 17.56
C ASN A 180 0.46 -4.16 16.79
N TYR A 181 0.23 -2.87 17.00
CA TYR A 181 1.03 -1.81 16.43
C TYR A 181 1.97 -1.22 17.47
N ILE A 182 3.08 -0.67 16.97
CA ILE A 182 3.89 0.28 17.72
C ILE A 182 3.76 1.57 16.93
N LEU A 183 3.36 2.66 17.59
CA LEU A 183 3.40 4.00 17.04
C LEU A 183 4.52 4.75 17.74
N SER A 184 5.28 5.57 17.03
CA SER A 184 6.30 6.44 17.61
C SER A 184 6.20 7.81 16.98
N ARG A 185 6.35 8.86 17.79
CA ARG A 185 6.28 10.26 17.34
C ARG A 185 7.60 10.96 17.55
N VAL A 186 7.78 12.07 16.84
CA VAL A 186 8.97 12.90 16.95
C VAL A 186 9.19 13.34 18.40
N LYS A 187 10.41 13.17 18.90
CA LYS A 187 10.83 13.67 20.22
C LYS A 187 11.34 15.12 20.15
N VAL A 188 12.06 15.45 19.08
CA VAL A 188 12.67 16.77 18.86
C VAL A 188 12.35 17.20 17.43
N SER A 189 11.56 18.26 17.27
CA SER A 189 11.04 18.71 15.97
C SER A 189 12.13 18.96 14.93
N SER A 190 13.23 19.59 15.34
CA SER A 190 14.36 19.95 14.48
C SER A 190 15.20 18.76 14.01
N GLU A 191 14.95 17.56 14.55
CA GLU A 191 15.64 16.32 14.20
C GLU A 191 14.68 15.29 13.58
N ALA A 192 13.45 15.70 13.24
CA ALA A 192 12.43 14.80 12.73
C ALA A 192 12.80 14.24 11.35
N ILE A 193 13.24 15.12 10.45
CA ILE A 193 13.51 14.82 9.04
C ILE A 193 14.90 15.32 8.69
N TYR A 194 15.71 14.39 8.20
CA TYR A 194 16.94 14.70 7.50
C TYR A 194 16.83 14.15 6.08
N ASN A 195 16.98 15.01 5.07
CA ASN A 195 17.08 14.55 3.69
C ASN A 195 18.46 14.89 3.12
N SER A 196 19.04 13.96 2.39
CA SER A 196 20.24 14.20 1.59
C SER A 196 19.87 14.05 0.12
N PRO A 197 19.94 15.13 -0.70
CA PRO A 197 19.59 15.07 -2.11
C PRO A 197 20.47 14.10 -2.92
N ASP A 198 21.65 13.79 -2.40
CA ASP A 198 22.60 12.86 -3.01
C ASP A 198 22.33 11.39 -2.66
N ARG A 199 21.55 11.10 -1.63
CA ARG A 199 21.25 9.72 -1.19
C ARG A 199 19.99 9.14 -1.85
N ASP A 200 19.83 7.83 -1.71
CA ASP A 200 18.60 7.10 -1.98
C ASP A 200 17.39 7.66 -1.21
N PRO A 201 16.16 7.23 -1.55
CA PRO A 201 14.96 7.64 -0.83
C PRO A 201 15.13 7.50 0.70
N ASN A 202 15.25 8.65 1.37
CA ASN A 202 15.33 8.72 2.82
C ASN A 202 13.93 8.98 3.36
N PHE A 203 13.44 8.06 4.17
CA PHE A 203 12.17 8.19 4.83
C PHE A 203 12.48 8.37 6.31
N TRP A 204 12.92 9.57 6.72
CA TRP A 204 13.35 9.92 8.09
C TRP A 204 14.80 9.57 8.43
N GLU A 205 15.43 10.31 9.36
CA GLU A 205 16.78 9.99 9.84
C GLU A 205 16.86 8.57 10.43
N ASP A 206 15.75 8.14 11.04
CA ASP A 206 15.59 6.84 11.68
C ASP A 206 15.20 5.71 10.70
N PHE A 207 14.94 5.98 9.41
CA PHE A 207 14.58 4.94 8.46
C PHE A 207 15.03 5.25 7.01
N ASN A 208 16.18 4.71 6.59
CA ASN A 208 16.78 5.05 5.29
C ASN A 208 16.89 3.82 4.39
N MET A 209 16.59 3.97 3.09
CA MET A 209 16.98 2.99 2.08
C MET A 209 18.42 3.26 1.66
N ASN A 210 19.27 2.23 1.58
CA ASN A 210 20.62 2.35 1.05
C ASN A 210 20.72 1.84 -0.40
N GLU A 211 21.89 1.98 -1.02
CA GLU A 211 22.12 1.69 -2.45
C GLU A 211 21.84 0.22 -2.81
N SER A 212 21.86 -0.67 -1.81
CA SER A 212 21.50 -2.09 -1.96
C SER A 212 20.00 -2.37 -1.82
N GLN A 213 19.16 -1.33 -1.78
CA GLN A 213 17.72 -1.40 -1.54
C GLN A 213 17.35 -2.08 -0.21
N SER A 214 18.24 -1.96 0.78
CA SER A 214 17.97 -2.41 2.14
C SER A 214 17.64 -1.22 3.02
N PHE A 215 16.71 -1.43 3.96
CA PHE A 215 16.27 -0.41 4.90
C PHE A 215 17.02 -0.54 6.23
N GLU A 216 17.56 0.57 6.69
CA GLU A 216 18.23 0.69 7.98
C GLU A 216 17.35 1.49 8.94
N VAL A 217 17.14 0.94 10.15
CA VAL A 217 16.33 1.58 11.19
C VAL A 217 17.22 2.05 12.33
N TYR A 218 17.14 3.33 12.66
CA TYR A 218 17.76 3.91 13.85
C TYR A 218 16.66 4.26 14.87
N HIS A 219 16.97 4.20 16.17
CA HIS A 219 16.00 4.44 17.26
C HIS A 219 16.43 5.64 18.09
N ARG A 220 16.63 6.80 17.47
CA ARG A 220 17.23 7.95 18.17
C ARG A 220 16.31 9.14 18.26
N LYS A 221 15.44 9.36 17.27
CA LYS A 221 14.70 10.62 17.10
C LYS A 221 13.20 10.50 17.38
N TYR A 222 12.65 9.29 17.32
CA TYR A 222 11.26 9.00 17.64
C TYR A 222 11.11 8.38 19.03
N GLU A 223 10.15 8.89 19.82
CA GLU A 223 9.74 8.31 21.09
C GLU A 223 8.59 7.32 20.87
N LYS A 224 8.74 6.14 21.47
CA LYS A 224 7.76 5.06 21.37
C LYS A 224 6.50 5.39 22.15
N LEU A 225 5.38 5.48 21.45
CA LEU A 225 4.03 5.51 22.01
C LEU A 225 3.48 4.09 21.93
N THR A 226 3.73 3.28 22.96
CA THR A 226 3.06 1.99 23.07
C THR A 226 1.56 2.20 23.23
N SER A 227 0.74 1.54 22.40
CA SER A 227 -0.65 1.27 22.75
C SER A 227 -0.73 0.00 23.62
N ALA A 228 -1.77 -0.04 24.47
CA ALA A 228 -2.12 -1.16 25.34
C ALA A 228 -2.41 -2.46 24.59
#